data_AF-A0A969HF63-F1
#
_entry.id   AF-A0A969HF63-F1
#
_cell.length_a   1.000
_cell.length_b   1.000
_cell.length_c   1.000
_cell.angle_alpha   90.00
_cell.angle_beta   90.00
_cell.angle_gamma   90.00
#
_symmetry.space_group_name_H-M   'P 1'
#
loop_
_entity.id
_entity.type
_entity.pdbx_description
1 polymer ?
#
loop_
_entity_poly.entity_id
_entity_poly.type
_entity_poly.pdbx_seq_one_letter_code
_entity_poly.pdbx_strand_id
1 'polypeptide(L)' 'MATNGKMTSRERVLAAINHQEPDRVPIDLGATPSSGISTIAYYNLKNTWA' A
#
# COMPACT_ATOMS: atom_id res chain seq x y z
N MET A 1 -7.08 -12.28 14.04
CA MET A 1 -7.45 -11.49 15.23
C MET A 1 -6.64 -10.22 15.22
N ALA A 2 -7.29 -9.07 15.39
CA ALA A 2 -6.65 -7.76 15.28
C ALA A 2 -5.62 -7.56 16.41
N THR A 3 -4.36 -7.40 16.04
CA THR A 3 -3.31 -6.96 16.96
C THR A 3 -3.17 -5.44 16.83
N ASN A 4 -3.66 -4.71 17.83
CA ASN A 4 -3.33 -3.32 18.14
C ASN A 4 -3.06 -2.35 16.95
N GLY A 5 -4.12 -1.73 16.45
CA GLY A 5 -4.10 -0.29 16.15
C GLY A 5 -4.11 0.17 14.68
N LYS A 6 -3.76 -0.63 13.68
CA LYS A 6 -3.94 -0.25 12.26
C LYS A 6 -3.78 -1.45 11.35
N MET A 7 -4.62 -1.52 10.32
CA MET A 7 -4.53 -2.56 9.29
C MET A 7 -3.17 -2.49 8.60
N THR A 8 -2.46 -3.61 8.53
CA THR A 8 -1.22 -3.70 7.75
C THR A 8 -1.51 -3.51 6.26
N SER A 9 -0.49 -3.18 5.45
CA SER A 9 -0.67 -3.09 3.99
C SER A 9 -1.21 -4.38 3.37
N ARG A 10 -0.78 -5.54 3.88
CA ARG A 10 -1.27 -6.83 3.40
C ARG A 10 -2.73 -7.06 3.76
N GLU A 11 -3.11 -6.83 5.02
CA GLU A 11 -4.51 -6.97 5.46
C GLU A 11 -5.44 -6.04 4.67
N ARG A 12 -4.98 -4.83 4.35
CA ARG A 12 -5.71 -3.84 3.54
C ARG A 12 -6.02 -4.34 2.14
N VAL A 13 -5.01 -4.86 1.46
CA VAL A 13 -5.18 -5.43 0.12
C VAL A 13 -6.13 -6.63 0.16
N LEU A 14 -5.97 -7.51 1.15
CA LEU A 14 -6.83 -8.68 1.31
C LEU A 14 -8.29 -8.28 1.63
N ALA A 15 -8.52 -7.26 2.45
CA ALA A 15 -9.87 -6.76 2.74
C ALA A 15 -10.55 -6.24 1.46
N ALA A 16 -9.85 -5.42 0.67
CA ALA A 16 -10.37 -4.88 -0.59
C ALA A 16 -10.71 -5.99 -1.61
N ILE A 17 -9.82 -6.98 -1.78
CA ILE A 17 -10.06 -8.14 -2.67
C ILE A 17 -11.28 -8.96 -2.22
N ASN A 18 -11.52 -9.05 -0.91
CA ASN A 18 -12.69 -9.73 -0.34
C ASN A 18 -13.93 -8.82 -0.24
N HIS A 19 -13.93 -7.66 -0.90
CA HIS A 19 -15.04 -6.69 -0.91
C HIS A 19 -15.45 -6.22 0.50
N GLN A 20 -14.48 -6.17 1.42
CA GLN A 20 -14.64 -5.61 2.76
C GLN A 20 -14.05 -4.20 2.79
N GLU A 21 -14.65 -3.29 3.57
CA GLU A 21 -14.17 -1.92 3.70
C GLU A 21 -12.78 -1.88 4.38
N PRO A 22 -11.72 -1.44 3.68
CA PRO A 22 -10.41 -1.28 4.28
C PRO A 22 -10.30 0.02 5.09
N ASP A 23 -9.29 0.13 5.96
CA ASP A 23 -9.02 1.35 6.74
C ASP A 23 -8.65 2.58 5.89
N ARG A 24 -8.26 2.36 4.63
CA ARG A 24 -8.06 3.36 3.57
C ARG A 24 -7.89 2.65 2.21
N VAL A 25 -7.86 3.42 1.13
CA VAL A 25 -7.59 2.89 -0.22
C VAL A 25 -6.20 2.20 -0.27
N PRO A 26 -6.10 0.93 -0.70
CA PRO A 26 -4.82 0.27 -0.89
C PRO A 26 -4.05 0.91 -2.05
N ILE A 27 -2.73 1.03 -1.90
CA ILE A 27 -1.83 1.52 -2.95
C ILE A 27 -1.04 0.32 -3.47
N ASP A 28 -1.18 0.03 -4.75
CA ASP A 28 -0.35 -0.93 -5.47
C ASP A 28 0.68 -0.17 -6.31
N LEU A 29 1.96 -0.44 -6.06
CA LEU A 29 3.11 0.10 -6.81
C LEU A 29 3.91 -1.03 -7.47
N GLY A 30 3.30 -2.20 -7.66
CA GLY A 30 3.86 -3.29 -8.44
C GLY A 30 3.78 -3.00 -9.92
N ALA A 31 4.91 -3.03 -10.63
CA ALA A 31 4.94 -2.97 -12.08
C ALA A 31 6.26 -3.50 -12.65
N THR A 32 6.34 -3.62 -13.97
CA THR A 32 7.57 -4.04 -14.67
C THR A 32 8.63 -2.93 -14.60
N PRO A 33 9.92 -3.19 -14.90
CA PRO A 33 10.93 -2.13 -15.01
C PRO A 33 10.55 -0.99 -15.98
N SER A 34 9.63 -1.25 -16.91
CA SER A 34 9.12 -0.30 -17.90
C SER A 34 7.79 0.38 -17.52
N SER A 35 7.07 -0.09 -16.50
CA SER A 35 5.79 0.48 -16.04
C SER A 35 5.79 0.85 -14.54
N GLY A 36 6.92 0.61 -13.87
CA GLY A 36 7.12 0.82 -12.44
C GLY A 36 7.13 2.29 -12.04
N ILE A 37 6.96 2.53 -10.74
CA ILE A 37 7.27 3.84 -10.18
C ILE A 37 8.76 4.13 -10.35
N SER A 38 9.08 5.33 -10.83
CA SER A 38 10.48 5.80 -10.88
C SER A 38 11.11 5.66 -9.50
N THR A 39 12.34 5.13 -9.45
CA THR A 39 13.09 4.95 -8.21
C THR A 39 13.15 6.24 -7.40
N ILE A 40 13.35 7.38 -8.07
CA ILE A 40 13.39 8.72 -7.44
C ILE A 40 12.03 9.09 -6.85
N ALA A 41 10.95 8.87 -7.59
CA ALA A 41 9.59 9.16 -7.11
C ALA A 41 9.22 8.31 -5.89
N TYR A 42 9.61 7.03 -5.87
CA TYR A 42 9.40 6.15 -4.71
C TYR A 42 10.20 6.63 -3.48
N TYR A 43 11.47 7.00 -3.65
CA TYR A 43 12.28 7.55 -2.55
C TYR A 43 11.67 8.82 -1.96
N ASN A 44 11.23 9.74 -2.82
CA ASN A 44 10.58 10.96 -2.36
C ASN A 44 9.31 10.65 -1.59
N LEU A 45 8.43 9.81 -2.14
CA LEU A 45 7.21 9.40 -1.45
C LEU A 45 7.52 8.82 -0.07
N LYS A 46 8.48 7.89 0.05
CA LYS A 46 8.85 7.30 1.35
C LYS A 46 9.32 8.36 2.37
N ASN A 47 10.05 9.38 1.92
CA ASN A 47 10.66 10.38 2.78
C ASN A 47 9.75 11.59 3.08
N THR A 48 8.73 11.87 2.26
CA THR A 48 7.76 12.96 2.50
C THR A 48 6.82 12.66 3.67
N TRP A 49 6.72 11.40 4.10
CA TRP A 49 5.87 10.97 5.22
C TRP A 49 6.65 10.58 6.49
N ALA A 50 7.94 10.95 6.59
CA ALA A 50 8.73 10.89 7.82
C ALA A 50 8.60 12.21 8.58
#